data_AF-A0A830HD67-F1
#
_entry.id   AF-A0A830HD67-F1
#
_cell.length_a   1.000
_cell.length_b   1.000
_cell.length_c   1.000
_cell.angle_alpha   90.00
_cell.angle_beta   90.00
_cell.angle_gamma   90.00
#
_symmetry.space_group_name_H-M   'P 1'
#
loop_
_entity.id
_entity.type
_entity.pdbx_description
1 polymer ?
#
loop_
_entity_poly.entity_id
_entity_poly.type
_entity_poly.pdbx_seq_one_letter_code
_entity_poly.pdbx_strand_id
1 'polypeptide(L)'
;MRPKANPGTDGGGGGRHRRPRRTAWCALILLVVTTLVALNTVGGILRSAPERETTDHTNRRDAPVLTNSHHSDELATTHRLTTNDDRVLSLQISNIETSNNTSNNNMVISSNIATNNNNTSNNNMDICHNHTWNGNFGNFPNTKYQLGDIIKFYKGEPEEKYQLKNGIRPCRLFNNSIACSYIRSYRENGQHPNIDVLNEVTPMVEPRPEAVMHLRLGDVARFGDCWVHPCRKGGRLYQFTKDDYDTVRDELKNLTTTITIVANPGHKAGDVARQYSANYLENVMGYLRSLGVCPEYRGIRNADDDFAFAASAKVFVRGGGGYSKFMAELVRKRGGKVLTPNLRFN
;
A
#
# COMPACT_ATOMS: atom_id res chain seq x y z
N MET A 1 74.08 -11.51 -14.80
CA MET A 1 75.37 -10.80 -14.63
C MET A 1 75.22 -9.39 -15.21
N ARG A 2 75.72 -8.38 -14.49
CA ARG A 2 75.71 -6.93 -14.80
C ARG A 2 76.45 -6.60 -16.13
N PRO A 3 76.62 -5.32 -16.53
CA PRO A 3 75.67 -4.24 -16.85
C PRO A 3 76.03 -3.57 -18.19
N LYS A 4 75.27 -2.57 -18.68
CA LYS A 4 75.85 -1.44 -19.44
C LYS A 4 75.05 -0.16 -19.18
N ALA A 5 75.79 0.88 -18.79
CA ALA A 5 75.32 2.23 -18.55
C ALA A 5 75.72 3.17 -19.71
N ASN A 6 75.07 4.35 -19.71
CA ASN A 6 75.46 5.67 -20.25
C ASN A 6 75.29 5.98 -21.76
N PRO A 7 75.23 7.28 -22.18
CA PRO A 7 74.93 8.55 -21.45
C PRO A 7 74.05 9.59 -22.22
N GLY A 8 73.64 10.66 -21.51
CA GLY A 8 73.41 12.05 -22.01
C GLY A 8 72.17 12.30 -22.88
N THR A 9 71.61 13.50 -23.06
CA THR A 9 71.79 14.87 -22.51
C THR A 9 70.62 15.71 -23.04
N ASP A 10 70.19 16.69 -22.25
CA ASP A 10 69.64 18.02 -22.61
C ASP A 10 68.41 18.21 -23.53
N GLY A 11 67.52 19.11 -23.11
CA GLY A 11 66.58 19.80 -24.00
C GLY A 11 65.36 20.40 -23.31
N GLY A 12 65.41 21.69 -22.97
CA GLY A 12 64.35 22.42 -22.27
C GLY A 12 63.10 22.74 -23.10
N GLY A 13 62.03 23.12 -22.39
CA GLY A 13 60.77 23.59 -22.99
C GLY A 13 59.80 24.13 -21.92
N GLY A 14 60.05 25.34 -21.44
CA GLY A 14 59.21 26.03 -20.46
C GLY A 14 57.86 26.48 -21.05
N GLY A 15 56.81 25.68 -20.84
CA GLY A 15 55.41 26.06 -21.09
C GLY A 15 54.75 26.59 -19.81
N ARG A 16 54.67 27.91 -19.65
CA ARG A 16 53.90 28.56 -18.56
C ARG A 16 52.40 28.35 -18.77
N HIS A 17 51.83 27.29 -18.18
CA HIS A 17 50.38 27.19 -18.00
C HIS A 17 49.90 28.18 -16.94
N ARG A 18 49.22 29.25 -17.39
CA ARG A 18 48.45 30.16 -16.53
C ARG A 18 47.34 29.35 -15.85
N ARG A 19 47.46 29.15 -14.54
CA ARG A 19 46.39 28.58 -13.70
C ARG A 19 45.18 29.54 -13.70
N PRO A 20 43.94 29.05 -13.88
CA PRO A 20 42.75 29.88 -13.78
C PRO A 20 42.56 30.37 -12.33
N ARG A 21 42.24 31.65 -12.20
CA ARG A 21 42.00 32.37 -10.93
C ARG A 21 40.83 31.73 -10.17
N ARG A 22 41.15 30.90 -9.18
CA ARG A 22 40.19 30.29 -8.23
C ARG A 22 39.48 31.30 -7.31
N THR A 23 39.87 32.57 -7.32
CA THR A 23 39.29 33.60 -6.43
C THR A 23 37.94 34.13 -6.90
N ALA A 24 37.61 34.06 -8.19
CA ALA A 24 36.33 34.54 -8.71
C ALA A 24 35.15 33.63 -8.34
N TRP A 25 35.38 32.31 -8.24
CA TRP A 25 34.34 31.34 -7.93
C TRP A 25 33.86 31.41 -6.48
N CYS A 26 34.76 31.69 -5.53
CA CYS A 26 34.37 31.81 -4.13
C CYS A 26 33.51 33.06 -3.86
N ALA A 27 33.77 34.17 -4.57
CA ALA A 27 32.99 35.40 -4.42
C ALA A 27 31.54 35.23 -4.92
N LEU A 28 31.34 34.51 -6.03
CA LEU A 28 30.01 34.27 -6.59
C LEU A 28 29.15 33.39 -5.65
N ILE A 29 29.74 32.35 -5.06
CA ILE A 29 29.03 31.45 -4.13
C ILE A 29 28.60 32.21 -2.87
N LEU A 30 29.47 33.07 -2.32
CA LEU A 30 29.15 33.90 -1.15
C LEU A 30 28.01 34.88 -1.42
N LEU A 31 27.95 35.48 -2.62
CA LEU A 31 26.87 36.38 -3.01
C LEU A 31 25.53 35.64 -3.13
N VAL A 32 25.50 34.45 -3.73
CA VAL A 32 24.26 33.66 -3.89
C VAL A 32 23.71 33.22 -2.54
N VAL A 33 24.57 32.77 -1.62
CA VAL A 33 24.15 32.32 -0.29
C VAL A 33 23.58 33.49 0.54
N THR A 34 24.24 34.65 0.52
CA THR A 34 23.75 35.82 1.26
C THR A 34 22.41 36.33 0.74
N THR A 35 22.20 36.32 -0.58
CA THR A 35 20.93 36.72 -1.19
C THR A 35 19.78 35.78 -0.82
N LEU A 36 20.02 34.47 -0.77
CA LEU A 36 19.03 33.46 -0.39
C LEU A 36 18.64 33.55 1.10
N VAL A 37 19.58 33.89 1.98
CA VAL A 37 19.28 34.08 3.41
C VAL A 37 18.43 35.34 3.63
N ALA A 38 18.73 36.43 2.91
CA ALA A 38 17.94 37.67 2.97
C ALA A 38 16.49 37.47 2.49
N LEU A 39 16.29 36.71 1.40
CA LEU A 39 14.94 36.44 0.87
C LEU A 39 14.09 35.59 1.83
N ASN A 40 14.71 34.62 2.52
CA ASN A 40 13.98 33.79 3.49
C ASN A 40 13.61 34.54 4.77
N THR A 41 14.42 35.52 5.19
CA THR A 41 14.10 36.34 6.37
C THR A 41 12.95 37.31 6.09
N VAL A 42 12.90 37.92 4.90
CA VAL A 42 11.78 38.79 4.51
C VAL A 42 10.47 38.00 4.32
N GLY A 43 10.54 36.79 3.76
CA GLY A 43 9.36 35.92 3.60
C GLY A 43 8.74 35.44 4.93
N GLY A 44 9.53 35.36 6.01
CA GLY A 44 9.06 35.02 7.34
C GLY A 44 8.26 36.14 8.01
N ILE A 45 8.62 37.40 7.76
CA ILE A 45 7.97 38.58 8.38
C ILE A 45 6.59 38.86 7.76
N LEU A 46 6.37 38.49 6.50
CA LEU A 46 5.07 38.70 5.83
C LEU A 46 4.02 37.64 6.17
N ARG A 47 4.37 36.59 6.94
CA ARG A 47 3.42 35.51 7.33
C ARG A 47 2.81 35.67 8.72
N SER A 48 3.14 36.73 9.45
CA SER A 48 2.62 36.97 10.82
C SER A 48 1.61 38.12 10.88
N ALA A 49 0.67 38.16 9.93
CA ALA A 49 -0.52 39.02 10.06
C ALA A 49 -1.65 38.20 10.70
N PRO A 50 -2.23 38.61 11.84
CA PRO A 50 -3.31 37.88 12.49
C PRO A 50 -4.64 38.04 11.72
N GLU A 51 -5.28 36.92 11.38
CA GLU A 51 -6.63 36.90 10.81
C GLU A 51 -7.65 37.40 11.83
N ARG A 52 -8.57 38.23 11.33
CA ARG A 52 -9.64 38.89 12.08
C ARG A 52 -10.83 37.93 12.13
N GLU A 53 -11.22 37.47 13.32
CA GLU A 53 -12.47 36.73 13.53
C GLU A 53 -13.66 37.65 13.29
N THR A 54 -14.53 37.28 12.33
CA THR A 54 -15.90 37.78 12.25
C THR A 54 -16.85 36.64 12.51
N THR A 55 -17.58 36.80 13.61
CA THR A 55 -18.77 36.06 14.03
C THR A 55 -19.86 36.08 12.96
N ASP A 56 -20.57 34.96 12.79
CA ASP A 56 -21.97 35.03 12.41
C ASP A 56 -22.80 33.91 13.06
N HIS A 57 -23.85 34.35 13.75
CA HIS A 57 -24.90 33.56 14.39
C HIS A 57 -26.16 33.74 13.56
N THR A 58 -27.00 32.71 13.51
CA THR A 58 -28.43 32.62 13.07
C THR A 58 -28.60 31.56 11.97
N ASN A 59 -29.68 30.79 11.85
CA ASN A 59 -30.93 30.70 12.59
C ASN A 59 -31.51 29.29 12.39
N ARG A 60 -32.12 28.78 13.46
CA ARG A 60 -32.93 27.56 13.53
C ARG A 60 -34.32 27.86 12.97
N ARG A 61 -34.82 27.05 12.02
CA ARG A 61 -36.25 26.97 11.72
C ARG A 61 -36.65 25.52 11.49
N ASP A 62 -37.57 25.09 12.35
CA ASP A 62 -38.34 23.86 12.27
C ASP A 62 -39.48 23.96 11.25
N ALA A 63 -39.98 22.78 10.84
CA ALA A 63 -41.30 22.43 10.28
C ALA A 63 -41.25 21.80 8.87
N PRO A 64 -42.27 21.00 8.47
CA PRO A 64 -42.97 19.95 9.21
C PRO A 64 -43.02 18.60 8.46
N VAL A 65 -43.46 17.58 9.19
CA VAL A 65 -43.76 16.21 8.76
C VAL A 65 -44.83 16.20 7.66
N LEU A 66 -44.54 15.52 6.54
CA LEU A 66 -45.51 15.12 5.52
C LEU A 66 -45.56 13.58 5.48
N THR A 67 -46.71 13.02 5.82
CA THR A 67 -47.06 11.62 5.63
C THR A 67 -47.56 11.42 4.21
N ASN A 68 -46.92 10.54 3.43
CA ASN A 68 -47.47 10.04 2.17
C ASN A 68 -47.72 8.54 2.28
N SER A 69 -49.01 8.18 2.20
CA SER A 69 -49.50 6.86 1.82
C SER A 69 -49.30 6.65 0.33
N HIS A 70 -48.69 5.54 -0.10
CA HIS A 70 -48.79 5.11 -1.49
C HIS A 70 -49.10 3.62 -1.64
N HIS A 71 -50.12 3.43 -2.48
CA HIS A 71 -50.61 2.22 -3.11
C HIS A 71 -49.50 1.49 -3.88
N SER A 72 -49.60 0.18 -3.87
CA SER A 72 -48.88 -0.78 -4.71
C SER A 72 -49.43 -0.78 -6.14
N ASP A 73 -48.55 -0.67 -7.13
CA ASP A 73 -48.80 -1.12 -8.50
C ASP A 73 -47.65 -2.04 -8.94
N GLU A 74 -48.00 -3.27 -9.28
CA GLU A 74 -47.11 -4.34 -9.75
C GLU A 74 -47.00 -4.24 -11.28
N LEU A 75 -45.85 -3.79 -11.78
CA LEU A 75 -45.56 -3.65 -13.22
C LEU A 75 -44.42 -4.61 -13.61
N ALA A 76 -44.80 -5.79 -14.08
CA ALA A 76 -43.85 -6.75 -14.66
C ALA A 76 -43.40 -6.23 -16.04
N THR A 77 -42.17 -5.76 -16.15
CA THR A 77 -41.57 -5.32 -17.42
C THR A 77 -40.60 -6.40 -17.92
N THR A 78 -40.91 -7.02 -19.06
CA THR A 78 -40.03 -8.00 -19.71
C THR A 78 -39.11 -7.28 -20.71
N HIS A 79 -37.80 -7.24 -20.44
CA HIS A 79 -36.82 -6.74 -21.40
C HIS A 79 -36.16 -7.89 -22.16
N ARG A 80 -36.25 -7.84 -23.49
CA ARG A 80 -35.61 -8.79 -24.41
C ARG A 80 -34.32 -8.15 -24.94
N LEU A 81 -33.17 -8.69 -24.58
CA LEU A 81 -31.89 -8.33 -25.17
C LEU A 81 -31.50 -9.40 -26.19
N THR A 82 -31.41 -8.99 -27.46
CA THR A 82 -30.89 -9.83 -28.54
C THR A 82 -29.41 -9.51 -28.75
N THR A 83 -28.54 -10.51 -28.64
CA THR A 83 -27.15 -10.43 -29.11
C THR A 83 -27.05 -11.05 -30.50
N ASN A 84 -26.05 -10.66 -31.29
CA ASN A 84 -25.87 -11.06 -32.70
C ASN A 84 -25.54 -12.55 -32.94
N ASP A 85 -25.41 -13.35 -31.89
CA ASP A 85 -25.38 -14.81 -31.98
C ASP A 85 -26.71 -15.33 -31.44
N ASP A 86 -27.35 -16.28 -32.13
CA ASP A 86 -28.68 -16.89 -31.89
C ASP A 86 -28.89 -17.56 -30.50
N ARG A 87 -28.44 -16.93 -29.42
CA ARG A 87 -28.60 -17.36 -28.04
C ARG A 87 -29.62 -16.48 -27.36
N VAL A 88 -30.80 -17.05 -27.13
CA VAL A 88 -31.86 -16.41 -26.35
C VAL A 88 -31.52 -16.55 -24.87
N LEU A 89 -31.02 -15.48 -24.25
CA LEU A 89 -30.95 -15.35 -22.80
C LEU A 89 -32.29 -14.80 -22.31
N SER A 90 -33.10 -15.65 -21.67
CA SER A 90 -34.28 -15.20 -20.94
C SER A 90 -33.88 -14.78 -19.53
N LEU A 91 -33.89 -13.48 -19.25
CA LEU A 91 -33.71 -12.95 -17.90
C LEU A 91 -35.09 -12.91 -17.22
N GLN A 92 -35.36 -13.78 -16.25
CA GLN A 92 -36.50 -13.64 -15.36
C GLN A 92 -36.04 -12.96 -14.07
N ILE A 93 -36.49 -11.73 -13.85
CA ILE A 93 -36.35 -11.05 -12.56
C ILE A 93 -37.61 -11.37 -11.78
N SER A 94 -37.52 -12.29 -10.82
CA SER A 94 -38.59 -12.55 -9.87
C SER A 94 -38.26 -11.87 -8.54
N ASN A 95 -39.14 -10.95 -8.12
CA ASN A 95 -39.17 -10.24 -6.85
C ASN A 95 -38.06 -9.20 -6.62
N ILE A 96 -38.48 -7.95 -6.52
CA ILE A 96 -37.69 -6.85 -5.97
C ILE A 96 -38.24 -6.59 -4.57
N GLU A 97 -37.50 -7.01 -3.54
CA GLU A 97 -37.84 -6.67 -2.16
C GLU A 97 -37.11 -5.38 -1.77
N THR A 98 -37.86 -4.29 -1.61
CA THR A 98 -37.36 -3.07 -0.99
C THR A 98 -37.65 -3.11 0.50
N SER A 99 -36.61 -3.17 1.34
CA SER A 99 -36.78 -2.95 2.79
C SER A 99 -36.20 -1.59 3.18
N ASN A 100 -37.04 -0.75 3.80
CA ASN A 100 -36.62 0.53 4.37
C ASN A 100 -36.24 0.30 5.83
N ASN A 101 -34.95 0.36 6.15
CA ASN A 101 -34.48 0.37 7.53
C ASN A 101 -34.28 1.82 7.98
N THR A 102 -35.24 2.36 8.74
CA THR A 102 -35.31 3.77 9.17
C THR A 102 -34.24 4.21 10.17
N SER A 103 -33.18 3.43 10.39
CA SER A 103 -32.07 3.80 11.29
C SER A 103 -30.76 4.14 10.58
N ASN A 104 -30.64 3.88 9.27
CA ASN A 104 -29.48 4.26 8.47
C ASN A 104 -29.94 4.54 7.03
N ASN A 105 -29.61 5.71 6.48
CA ASN A 105 -29.94 6.13 5.11
C ASN A 105 -29.19 5.32 4.03
N ASN A 106 -29.29 3.99 4.05
CA ASN A 106 -28.74 3.10 3.02
C ASN A 106 -29.88 2.26 2.42
N MET A 107 -30.16 2.48 1.14
CA MET A 107 -31.02 1.62 0.34
C MET A 107 -30.22 0.37 -0.03
N VAL A 108 -30.68 -0.81 0.40
CA VAL A 108 -30.11 -2.10 -0.02
C VAL A 108 -31.05 -2.69 -1.07
N ILE A 109 -30.56 -2.84 -2.29
CA ILE A 109 -31.27 -3.54 -3.37
C ILE A 109 -30.66 -4.94 -3.44
N SER A 110 -31.43 -5.95 -3.05
CA SER A 110 -31.07 -7.36 -3.22
C SER A 110 -31.81 -7.91 -4.43
N SER A 111 -31.07 -8.36 -5.45
CA SER A 111 -31.64 -9.07 -6.60
C SER A 111 -31.23 -10.54 -6.56
N ASN A 112 -32.20 -11.45 -6.46
CA ASN A 112 -31.95 -12.87 -6.65
C ASN A 112 -31.93 -13.18 -8.15
N ILE A 113 -30.73 -13.37 -8.70
CA ILE A 113 -30.57 -13.79 -10.10
C ILE A 113 -30.46 -15.31 -10.12
N ALA A 114 -31.54 -15.99 -10.50
CA ALA A 114 -31.53 -17.43 -10.78
C ALA A 114 -31.25 -17.65 -12.27
N THR A 115 -30.05 -18.11 -12.62
CA THR A 115 -29.74 -18.56 -13.99
C THR A 115 -29.93 -20.06 -14.11
N ASN A 116 -30.98 -20.50 -14.82
CA ASN A 116 -31.12 -21.89 -15.26
C ASN A 116 -30.27 -22.13 -16.50
N ASN A 117 -29.02 -22.59 -16.31
CA ASN A 117 -28.15 -23.04 -17.41
C ASN A 117 -28.01 -24.57 -17.37
N ASN A 118 -28.82 -25.27 -18.16
CA ASN A 118 -28.62 -26.69 -18.50
C ASN A 118 -27.60 -26.82 -19.65
N ASN A 119 -26.35 -26.43 -19.41
CA ASN A 119 -25.24 -26.73 -20.31
C ASN A 119 -24.08 -27.31 -19.51
N THR A 120 -23.75 -28.56 -19.79
CA THR A 120 -22.57 -29.30 -19.34
C THR A 120 -21.29 -28.71 -19.96
N SER A 121 -20.93 -27.49 -19.54
CA SER A 121 -19.61 -26.91 -19.81
C SER A 121 -18.71 -27.14 -18.60
N ASN A 122 -17.72 -28.03 -18.75
CA ASN A 122 -16.52 -28.22 -17.92
C ASN A 122 -16.50 -27.42 -16.60
N ASN A 123 -16.90 -28.09 -15.51
CA ASN A 123 -17.00 -27.59 -14.13
C ASN A 123 -15.64 -27.27 -13.44
N ASN A 124 -14.68 -26.69 -14.15
CA ASN A 124 -13.40 -26.29 -13.55
C ASN A 124 -13.47 -24.94 -12.81
N MET A 125 -14.67 -24.37 -12.67
CA MET A 125 -14.88 -23.02 -12.12
C MET A 125 -15.26 -23.00 -10.63
N ASP A 126 -15.24 -24.15 -9.95
CA ASP A 126 -15.71 -24.30 -8.56
C ASP A 126 -14.61 -24.74 -7.59
N ILE A 127 -13.33 -24.43 -7.89
CA ILE A 127 -12.19 -24.82 -7.05
C ILE A 127 -12.08 -23.94 -5.80
N CYS A 128 -12.58 -22.72 -5.85
CA CYS A 128 -12.57 -21.82 -4.71
C CYS A 128 -13.88 -21.96 -3.96
N HIS A 129 -13.85 -22.51 -2.75
CA HIS A 129 -14.98 -22.41 -1.83
C HIS A 129 -15.46 -20.95 -1.78
N ASN A 130 -16.77 -20.74 -1.88
CA ASN A 130 -17.46 -19.44 -1.99
C ASN A 130 -17.25 -18.53 -0.76
N HIS A 131 -16.00 -18.17 -0.46
CA HIS A 131 -15.67 -17.11 0.48
C HIS A 131 -15.83 -15.77 -0.25
N THR A 132 -17.05 -15.26 -0.21
CA THR A 132 -17.34 -13.87 -0.56
C THR A 132 -16.87 -12.97 0.59
N TRP A 133 -15.91 -12.09 0.31
CA TRP A 133 -15.62 -10.98 1.20
C TRP A 133 -16.84 -10.06 1.25
N ASN A 134 -17.29 -9.68 2.45
CA ASN A 134 -18.56 -8.97 2.65
C ASN A 134 -18.48 -7.45 2.38
N GLY A 135 -17.40 -6.96 1.77
CA GLY A 135 -17.24 -5.54 1.47
C GLY A 135 -16.93 -4.64 2.66
N ASN A 136 -16.90 -5.16 3.89
CA ASN A 136 -16.79 -4.35 5.09
C ASN A 136 -15.52 -4.68 5.89
N PHE A 137 -14.73 -3.65 6.18
CA PHE A 137 -13.54 -3.79 7.00
C PHE A 137 -13.82 -3.70 8.51
N GLY A 138 -15.00 -3.27 8.95
CA GLY A 138 -15.30 -3.14 10.38
C GLY A 138 -14.53 -2.00 11.07
N ASN A 139 -14.67 -1.90 12.40
CA ASN A 139 -14.04 -0.83 13.19
C ASN A 139 -12.55 -1.09 13.42
N PHE A 140 -11.74 -0.06 13.20
CA PHE A 140 -10.28 -0.16 13.29
C PHE A 140 -9.77 0.39 14.62
N PRO A 141 -8.94 -0.36 15.36
CA PRO A 141 -8.12 0.28 16.37
C PRO A 141 -7.16 1.25 15.67
N ASN A 142 -7.24 2.54 16.02
CA ASN A 142 -6.30 3.55 15.53
C ASN A 142 -4.92 3.28 16.14
N THR A 143 -4.17 2.37 15.52
CA THR A 143 -2.83 2.04 16.00
C THR A 143 -1.85 3.04 15.38
N LYS A 144 -1.31 3.94 16.21
CA LYS A 144 -0.14 4.78 15.85
C LYS A 144 1.10 3.94 15.52
N TYR A 145 1.04 2.63 15.73
CA TYR A 145 2.10 1.67 15.51
C TYR A 145 2.39 1.46 14.02
N GLN A 146 3.64 1.71 13.63
CA GLN A 146 4.13 1.57 12.25
C GLN A 146 5.46 0.81 12.26
N LEU A 147 5.41 -0.53 12.35
CA LEU A 147 6.59 -1.40 12.36
C LEU A 147 7.57 -1.05 11.23
N GLY A 148 7.06 -0.86 10.01
CA GLY A 148 7.89 -0.51 8.84
C GLY A 148 8.65 0.82 8.98
N ASP A 149 8.08 1.82 9.64
CA ASP A 149 8.77 3.10 9.87
C ASP A 149 9.84 2.94 10.96
N ILE A 150 9.58 2.13 11.98
CA ILE A 150 10.57 1.84 13.04
C ILE A 150 11.79 1.14 12.44
N ILE A 151 11.58 0.05 11.70
CA ILE A 151 12.67 -0.68 11.04
C ILE A 151 13.44 0.26 10.08
N LYS A 152 12.73 1.08 9.30
CA LYS A 152 13.32 1.96 8.29
C LYS A 152 14.09 3.16 8.87
N PHE A 153 13.69 3.70 10.01
CA PHE A 153 14.26 4.95 10.52
C PHE A 153 15.14 4.77 11.76
N TYR A 154 15.07 3.64 12.44
CA TYR A 154 15.85 3.39 13.66
C TYR A 154 17.33 3.13 13.36
N LYS A 155 18.17 4.16 13.35
CA LYS A 155 19.60 4.07 13.04
C LYS A 155 20.49 3.72 14.23
N GLY A 156 19.99 2.94 15.19
CA GLY A 156 20.73 2.58 16.42
C GLY A 156 20.89 3.71 17.43
N GLU A 157 20.15 4.80 17.27
CA GLU A 157 20.12 5.86 18.28
C GLU A 157 19.39 5.38 19.55
N PRO A 158 19.70 5.93 20.74
CA PRO A 158 18.91 5.68 21.93
C PRO A 158 17.41 5.93 21.66
N GLU A 159 16.54 5.14 22.29
CA GLU A 159 15.09 5.18 22.04
C GLU A 159 14.54 6.57 22.37
N GLU A 160 15.12 7.24 23.35
CA GLU A 160 14.83 8.61 23.74
C GLU A 160 15.06 9.57 22.57
N LYS A 161 16.13 9.39 21.79
CA LYS A 161 16.42 10.21 20.61
C LYS A 161 15.48 9.88 19.44
N TYR A 162 15.19 8.60 19.23
CA TYR A 162 14.16 8.19 18.27
C TYR A 162 12.79 8.77 18.63
N GLN A 163 12.44 8.77 19.92
CA GLN A 163 11.20 9.34 20.43
C GLN A 163 11.16 10.86 20.24
N LEU A 164 12.22 11.59 20.58
CA LEU A 164 12.27 13.04 20.38
C LEU A 164 12.03 13.41 18.91
N LYS A 165 12.53 12.59 17.98
CA LYS A 165 12.38 12.81 16.54
C LYS A 165 11.01 12.40 15.99
N ASN A 166 10.43 11.29 16.49
CA ASN A 166 9.27 10.65 15.88
C ASN A 166 8.00 10.67 16.77
N GLY A 167 8.09 11.19 17.99
CA GLY A 167 6.98 11.32 18.93
C GLY A 167 6.46 10.00 19.53
N ILE A 168 7.17 8.88 19.37
CA ILE A 168 6.72 7.55 19.79
C ILE A 168 7.83 6.85 20.57
N ARG A 169 7.49 6.18 21.68
CA ARG A 169 8.35 5.19 22.38
C ARG A 169 7.84 3.78 22.09
N PRO A 170 8.33 3.10 21.04
CA PRO A 170 7.82 1.80 20.66
C PRO A 170 7.91 0.77 21.79
N CYS A 171 9.00 0.75 22.56
CA CYS A 171 9.15 -0.23 23.65
C CYS A 171 8.31 0.09 24.88
N ARG A 172 7.98 1.36 25.13
CA ARG A 172 7.08 1.74 26.22
C ARG A 172 5.62 1.40 25.89
N LEU A 173 5.22 1.61 24.63
CA LEU A 173 3.83 1.41 24.19
C LEU A 173 3.55 -0.04 23.75
N PHE A 174 4.57 -0.72 23.25
CA PHE A 174 4.48 -2.05 22.62
C PHE A 174 5.69 -2.91 23.04
N ASN A 175 5.81 -3.20 24.34
CA ASN A 175 6.97 -3.85 24.96
C ASN A 175 7.32 -5.24 24.41
N ASN A 176 6.34 -5.94 23.82
CA ASN A 176 6.47 -7.27 23.23
C ASN A 176 6.35 -7.26 21.69
N SER A 177 6.45 -6.08 21.07
CA SER A 177 6.39 -5.95 19.62
C SER A 177 7.69 -6.36 18.93
N ILE A 178 7.59 -6.78 17.68
CA ILE A 178 8.74 -6.99 16.78
C ILE A 178 9.58 -5.71 16.72
N ALA A 179 8.95 -4.54 16.67
CA ALA A 179 9.66 -3.27 16.69
C ALA A 179 10.50 -3.07 17.95
N CYS A 180 9.95 -3.39 19.13
CA CYS A 180 10.69 -3.24 20.37
C CYS A 180 11.86 -4.22 20.46
N SER A 181 11.63 -5.49 20.11
CA SER A 181 12.68 -6.51 20.05
C SER A 181 13.78 -6.10 19.07
N TYR A 182 13.42 -5.60 17.88
CA TYR A 182 14.37 -5.07 16.90
C TYR A 182 15.22 -3.92 17.46
N ILE A 183 14.60 -2.93 18.12
CA ILE A 183 15.31 -1.79 18.72
C ILE A 183 16.35 -2.26 19.76
N ARG A 184 15.98 -3.24 20.61
CA ARG A 184 16.86 -3.79 21.65
C ARG A 184 18.05 -4.50 21.03
N SER A 185 17.81 -5.47 20.15
CA SER A 185 18.85 -6.28 19.50
C SER A 185 19.74 -5.49 18.53
N TYR A 186 19.21 -4.41 17.92
CA TYR A 186 19.98 -3.59 17.00
C TYR A 186 21.12 -2.81 17.68
N ARG A 187 20.92 -2.37 18.94
CA ARG A 187 21.94 -1.58 19.68
C ARG A 187 23.27 -2.32 19.82
N GLU A 188 23.26 -3.63 19.67
CA GLU A 188 24.41 -4.51 19.83
C GLU A 188 25.20 -4.70 18.51
N ASN A 189 24.59 -4.47 17.34
CA ASN A 189 25.08 -5.02 16.05
C ASN A 189 25.29 -4.01 14.89
N GLY A 190 25.05 -2.71 15.08
CA GLY A 190 25.67 -1.61 14.30
C GLY A 190 25.31 -1.36 12.81
N GLN A 191 24.55 -2.21 12.09
CA GLN A 191 24.24 -2.03 10.64
C GLN A 191 22.76 -1.74 10.34
N HIS A 192 22.42 -0.72 9.53
CA HIS A 192 21.02 -0.28 9.28
C HIS A 192 20.55 -0.39 7.82
N PRO A 193 19.32 -0.91 7.54
CA PRO A 193 18.49 -1.78 8.37
C PRO A 193 19.13 -3.18 8.50
N ASN A 194 18.96 -3.84 9.65
CA ASN A 194 19.57 -5.13 9.91
C ASN A 194 18.57 -6.27 9.70
N ILE A 195 18.63 -6.94 8.54
CA ILE A 195 17.73 -8.07 8.26
C ILE A 195 18.04 -9.30 9.11
N ASP A 196 19.27 -9.44 9.61
CA ASP A 196 19.64 -10.55 10.50
C ASP A 196 18.95 -10.40 11.86
N VAL A 197 19.05 -9.22 12.47
CA VAL A 197 18.31 -8.88 13.69
C VAL A 197 16.80 -9.02 13.46
N LEU A 198 16.30 -8.51 12.33
CA LEU A 198 14.87 -8.63 12.04
C LEU A 198 14.42 -10.09 11.91
N ASN A 199 15.26 -10.95 11.33
CA ASN A 199 14.98 -12.38 11.20
C ASN A 199 14.98 -13.11 12.55
N GLU A 200 15.88 -12.72 13.44
CA GLU A 200 15.98 -13.26 14.81
C GLU A 200 14.74 -12.88 15.63
N VAL A 201 14.30 -11.63 15.57
CA VAL A 201 13.22 -11.12 16.43
C VAL A 201 11.81 -11.36 15.86
N THR A 202 11.69 -11.74 14.59
CA THR A 202 10.40 -12.05 13.96
C THR A 202 10.12 -13.55 14.12
N PRO A 203 9.06 -13.97 14.83
CA PRO A 203 8.75 -15.38 14.97
C PRO A 203 8.45 -16.03 13.61
N MET A 204 8.78 -17.33 13.47
CA MET A 204 8.29 -18.14 12.37
C MET A 204 6.88 -18.63 12.70
N VAL A 205 5.94 -18.49 11.75
CA VAL A 205 4.60 -19.07 11.87
C VAL A 205 4.60 -20.46 11.25
N GLU A 206 4.17 -21.46 12.02
CA GLU A 206 4.03 -22.84 11.57
C GLU A 206 2.56 -23.32 11.65
N PRO A 207 2.06 -24.07 10.64
CA PRO A 207 2.74 -24.38 9.38
C PRO A 207 2.94 -23.12 8.52
N ARG A 208 4.07 -23.06 7.80
CA ARG A 208 4.34 -21.94 6.87
C ARG A 208 3.21 -21.78 5.84
N PRO A 209 2.67 -20.57 5.63
CA PRO A 209 1.64 -20.36 4.61
C PRO A 209 2.22 -20.56 3.20
N GLU A 210 1.46 -21.24 2.34
CA GLU A 210 1.90 -21.58 0.97
C GLU A 210 2.17 -20.33 0.14
N ALA A 211 1.19 -19.44 0.05
CA ALA A 211 1.29 -18.18 -0.67
C ALA A 211 0.67 -17.03 0.13
N VAL A 212 1.40 -15.94 0.29
CA VAL A 212 0.89 -14.71 0.93
C VAL A 212 1.10 -13.53 -0.01
N MET A 213 0.08 -12.69 -0.16
CA MET A 213 0.17 -11.41 -0.87
C MET A 213 -0.01 -10.27 0.12
N HIS A 214 0.90 -9.29 0.12
CA HIS A 214 0.69 -8.07 0.89
C HIS A 214 0.15 -6.94 0.00
N LEU A 215 -0.94 -6.30 0.41
CA LEU A 215 -1.45 -5.09 -0.23
C LEU A 215 -1.29 -3.87 0.69
N ARG A 216 -0.76 -2.77 0.14
CA ARG A 216 -0.79 -1.49 0.84
C ARG A 216 -2.15 -0.85 0.60
N LEU A 217 -2.99 -0.85 1.63
CA LEU A 217 -4.29 -0.19 1.64
C LEU A 217 -4.27 1.05 2.56
N GLY A 218 -5.39 1.76 2.65
CA GLY A 218 -5.58 2.92 3.52
C GLY A 218 -5.04 4.21 2.91
N ASP A 219 -4.02 4.81 3.52
CA ASP A 219 -3.51 6.16 3.22
C ASP A 219 -3.05 6.41 1.77
N VAL A 220 -2.92 5.35 0.99
CA VAL A 220 -2.47 5.37 -0.42
C VAL A 220 -3.63 5.28 -1.41
N ALA A 221 -4.77 4.72 -1.00
CA ALA A 221 -5.93 4.52 -1.87
C ALA A 221 -6.76 5.81 -2.06
N ARG A 222 -6.27 6.96 -1.60
CA ARG A 222 -7.01 8.24 -1.65
C ARG A 222 -6.95 8.96 -3.01
N PHE A 223 -6.30 8.37 -4.01
CA PHE A 223 -5.98 9.04 -5.28
C PHE A 223 -6.77 8.51 -6.48
N GLY A 224 -7.85 7.76 -6.26
CA GLY A 224 -8.69 7.21 -7.30
C GLY A 224 -8.46 5.71 -7.53
N ASP A 225 -8.72 5.26 -8.76
CA ASP A 225 -8.64 3.84 -9.12
C ASP A 225 -7.19 3.37 -9.30
N CYS A 226 -6.60 2.90 -8.19
CA CYS A 226 -5.23 2.38 -8.15
C CYS A 226 -5.04 1.05 -8.91
N TRP A 227 -6.12 0.40 -9.34
CA TRP A 227 -6.06 -0.83 -10.13
C TRP A 227 -5.74 -0.53 -11.59
N VAL A 228 -6.27 0.58 -12.12
CA VAL A 228 -6.02 1.03 -13.49
C VAL A 228 -4.83 1.99 -13.55
N HIS A 229 -4.67 2.87 -12.57
CA HIS A 229 -3.64 3.91 -12.57
C HIS A 229 -2.66 3.73 -11.41
N PRO A 230 -1.35 3.98 -11.62
CA PRO A 230 -0.36 3.77 -10.57
C PRO A 230 -0.53 4.79 -9.44
N CYS A 231 -0.90 4.32 -8.25
CA CYS A 231 -0.97 5.18 -7.07
C CYS A 231 0.43 5.40 -6.46
N ARG A 232 0.93 6.61 -6.65
CA ARG A 232 2.25 7.07 -6.19
C ARG A 232 2.13 8.13 -5.09
N LYS A 233 3.07 8.12 -4.15
CA LYS A 233 3.21 9.17 -3.13
C LYS A 233 4.68 9.54 -2.99
N GLY A 234 5.04 10.78 -3.35
CA GLY A 234 6.44 11.21 -3.40
C GLY A 234 7.30 10.37 -4.36
N GLY A 235 6.78 10.10 -5.57
CA GLY A 235 7.45 9.32 -6.61
C GLY A 235 7.46 7.79 -6.40
N ARG A 236 7.20 7.32 -5.18
CA ARG A 236 7.20 5.89 -4.83
C ARG A 236 5.87 5.24 -5.18
N LEU A 237 5.93 4.05 -5.78
CA LEU A 237 4.77 3.21 -6.06
C LEU A 237 4.34 2.46 -4.79
N TYR A 238 3.07 2.60 -4.42
CA TYR A 238 2.51 1.98 -3.21
C TYR A 238 1.48 0.90 -3.51
N GLN A 239 0.72 1.04 -4.59
CA GLN A 239 -0.21 0.04 -5.10
C GLN A 239 0.15 -0.26 -6.55
N PHE A 240 -0.08 -1.52 -6.94
CA PHE A 240 0.24 -2.05 -8.24
C PHE A 240 -1.01 -2.05 -9.11
N THR A 241 -0.87 -1.65 -10.36
CA THR A 241 -1.94 -1.75 -11.35
C THR A 241 -2.13 -3.20 -11.79
N LYS A 242 -3.21 -3.50 -12.53
CA LYS A 242 -3.39 -4.81 -13.18
C LYS A 242 -2.16 -5.18 -14.03
N ASP A 243 -1.68 -4.25 -14.84
CA ASP A 243 -0.52 -4.45 -15.72
C ASP A 243 0.74 -4.83 -14.95
N ASP A 244 0.90 -4.32 -13.72
CA ASP A 244 2.01 -4.69 -12.85
C ASP A 244 1.90 -6.14 -12.37
N TYR A 245 0.69 -6.64 -12.10
CA TYR A 245 0.46 -8.04 -11.74
C TYR A 245 0.54 -8.97 -12.95
N ASP A 246 0.24 -8.48 -14.16
CA ASP A 246 0.42 -9.25 -15.39
C ASP A 246 1.90 -9.66 -15.58
N THR A 247 2.87 -8.92 -15.02
CA THR A 247 4.30 -9.29 -15.11
C THR A 247 4.71 -10.50 -14.28
N VAL A 248 3.84 -10.97 -13.37
CA VAL A 248 4.04 -12.19 -12.57
C VAL A 248 2.88 -13.17 -12.76
N ARG A 249 2.10 -13.01 -13.83
CA ARG A 249 0.86 -13.74 -14.08
C ARG A 249 1.08 -15.24 -14.15
N ASP A 250 2.10 -15.68 -14.86
CA ASP A 250 2.35 -17.11 -15.06
C ASP A 250 2.78 -17.78 -13.75
N GLU A 251 3.58 -17.10 -12.93
CA GLU A 251 3.93 -17.58 -11.59
C GLU A 251 2.73 -17.60 -10.65
N LEU A 252 1.83 -16.61 -10.73
CA LEU A 252 0.59 -16.59 -9.96
C LEU A 252 -0.35 -17.73 -10.38
N LYS A 253 -0.53 -17.95 -11.68
CA LYS A 253 -1.37 -19.03 -12.22
C LYS A 253 -0.87 -20.43 -11.82
N ASN A 254 0.45 -20.57 -11.64
CA ASN A 254 1.07 -21.81 -11.19
C ASN A 254 1.00 -22.02 -9.67
N LEU A 255 0.43 -21.08 -8.90
CA LEU A 255 0.08 -21.34 -7.51
C LEU A 255 -1.11 -22.29 -7.50
N THR A 256 -0.86 -23.57 -7.19
CA THR A 256 -1.90 -24.62 -7.16
C THR A 256 -2.86 -24.50 -5.97
N THR A 257 -2.80 -23.40 -5.21
CA THR A 257 -3.37 -23.27 -3.87
C THR A 257 -3.99 -21.89 -3.61
N THR A 258 -4.61 -21.77 -2.44
CA THR A 258 -5.06 -20.51 -1.85
C THR A 258 -3.92 -19.53 -1.66
N ILE A 259 -4.16 -18.25 -1.98
CA ILE A 259 -3.29 -17.13 -1.63
C ILE A 259 -3.93 -16.28 -0.54
N THR A 260 -3.28 -16.17 0.62
CA THR A 260 -3.76 -15.31 1.69
C THR A 260 -3.31 -13.87 1.48
N ILE A 261 -4.26 -12.95 1.39
CA ILE A 261 -4.01 -11.51 1.28
C ILE A 261 -3.93 -10.91 2.69
N VAL A 262 -2.80 -10.30 3.02
CA VAL A 262 -2.60 -9.47 4.21
C VAL A 262 -2.64 -8.00 3.85
N ALA A 263 -3.51 -7.24 4.50
CA ALA A 263 -3.68 -5.82 4.23
C ALA A 263 -4.41 -5.13 5.38
N ASN A 264 -4.02 -3.89 5.68
CA ASN A 264 -4.70 -3.07 6.68
C ASN A 264 -5.22 -1.76 6.04
N PRO A 265 -6.54 -1.67 5.76
CA PRO A 265 -7.15 -0.49 5.16
C PRO A 265 -7.40 0.65 6.14
N GLY A 266 -7.25 0.43 7.45
CA GLY A 266 -7.51 1.44 8.48
C GLY A 266 -6.38 2.44 8.68
N HIS A 267 -5.21 2.20 8.10
CA HIS A 267 -4.04 3.03 8.33
C HIS A 267 -4.24 4.45 7.77
N LYS A 268 -4.51 5.41 8.67
CA LYS A 268 -4.72 6.85 8.36
C LYS A 268 -5.77 7.09 7.26
N ALA A 269 -6.78 6.23 7.19
CA ALA A 269 -7.82 6.29 6.16
C ALA A 269 -9.09 6.96 6.68
N GLY A 270 -9.56 7.99 5.98
CA GLY A 270 -10.95 8.42 6.05
C GLY A 270 -11.86 7.50 5.23
N ASP A 271 -13.18 7.73 5.25
CA ASP A 271 -14.17 6.89 4.56
C ASP A 271 -13.87 6.66 3.08
N VAL A 272 -13.53 7.73 2.37
CA VAL A 272 -13.19 7.67 0.94
C VAL A 272 -12.01 6.74 0.67
N ALA A 273 -10.95 6.83 1.47
CA ALA A 273 -9.78 5.97 1.33
C ALA A 273 -10.08 4.50 1.66
N ARG A 274 -11.03 4.26 2.59
CA ARG A 274 -11.51 2.91 2.89
C ARG A 274 -12.29 2.32 1.71
N GLN A 275 -13.16 3.10 1.08
CA GLN A 275 -13.92 2.67 -0.10
C GLN A 275 -12.99 2.34 -1.28
N TYR A 276 -12.01 3.18 -1.58
CA TYR A 276 -11.04 2.86 -2.63
C TYR A 276 -10.17 1.65 -2.28
N SER A 277 -9.83 1.46 -0.99
CA SER A 277 -9.12 0.25 -0.55
C SER A 277 -9.96 -1.01 -0.74
N ALA A 278 -11.27 -0.94 -0.49
CA ALA A 278 -12.23 -2.01 -0.72
C ALA A 278 -12.28 -2.39 -2.20
N ASN A 279 -12.47 -1.40 -3.07
CA ASN A 279 -12.52 -1.61 -4.52
C ASN A 279 -11.21 -2.20 -5.05
N TYR A 280 -10.07 -1.69 -4.59
CA TYR A 280 -8.77 -2.22 -4.99
C TYR A 280 -8.56 -3.66 -4.54
N LEU A 281 -8.94 -4.00 -3.29
CA LEU A 281 -8.87 -5.37 -2.79
C LEU A 281 -9.76 -6.30 -3.64
N GLU A 282 -11.00 -5.91 -3.91
CA GLU A 282 -11.92 -6.74 -4.71
C GLU A 282 -11.40 -6.93 -6.14
N ASN A 283 -10.84 -5.89 -6.77
CA ASN A 283 -10.23 -6.02 -8.10
C ASN A 283 -9.05 -7.00 -8.11
N VAL A 284 -8.17 -6.95 -7.11
CA VAL A 284 -7.06 -7.90 -6.97
C VAL A 284 -7.59 -9.32 -6.75
N MET A 285 -8.61 -9.50 -5.90
CA MET A 285 -9.22 -10.81 -5.66
C MET A 285 -9.88 -11.36 -6.93
N GLY A 286 -10.66 -10.54 -7.64
CA GLY A 286 -11.27 -10.91 -8.92
C GLY A 286 -10.23 -11.30 -9.98
N TYR A 287 -9.11 -10.57 -10.05
CA TYR A 287 -8.00 -10.92 -10.93
C TYR A 287 -7.38 -12.27 -10.57
N LEU A 288 -7.09 -12.53 -9.30
CA LEU A 288 -6.54 -13.82 -8.85
C LEU A 288 -7.50 -14.99 -9.15
N ARG A 289 -8.80 -14.81 -8.88
CA ARG A 289 -9.84 -15.79 -9.25
C ARG A 289 -9.86 -16.05 -10.76
N SER A 290 -9.69 -15.02 -11.59
CA SER A 290 -9.62 -15.17 -13.05
C SER A 290 -8.40 -15.97 -13.54
N LEU A 291 -7.38 -16.11 -12.69
CA LEU A 291 -6.21 -16.97 -12.94
C LEU A 291 -6.39 -18.40 -12.41
N GLY A 292 -7.52 -18.72 -11.77
CA GLY A 292 -7.76 -20.01 -11.11
C GLY A 292 -7.15 -20.09 -9.70
N VAL A 293 -6.71 -18.97 -9.13
CA VAL A 293 -6.16 -18.90 -7.77
C VAL A 293 -7.28 -18.53 -6.80
N CYS A 294 -7.28 -19.10 -5.59
CA CYS A 294 -8.29 -18.80 -4.57
C CYS A 294 -7.76 -17.76 -3.57
N PRO A 295 -8.11 -16.47 -3.72
CA PRO A 295 -7.67 -15.47 -2.77
C PRO A 295 -8.52 -15.48 -1.50
N GLU A 296 -7.87 -15.38 -0.35
CA GLU A 296 -8.50 -15.22 0.96
C GLU A 296 -7.98 -13.98 1.65
N TYR A 297 -8.85 -13.05 2.03
CA TYR A 297 -8.43 -11.90 2.84
C TYR A 297 -8.33 -12.30 4.32
N ARG A 298 -7.15 -12.11 4.94
CA ARG A 298 -6.89 -12.47 6.35
C ARG A 298 -7.68 -11.61 7.36
N GLY A 299 -8.35 -10.56 6.89
CA GLY A 299 -8.95 -9.56 7.75
C GLY A 299 -7.92 -8.59 8.33
N ILE A 300 -8.39 -7.68 9.19
CA ILE A 300 -7.50 -6.72 9.85
C ILE A 300 -6.79 -7.40 11.01
N ARG A 301 -5.46 -7.34 10.99
CA ARG A 301 -4.62 -7.71 12.13
C ARG A 301 -3.70 -6.56 12.50
N ASN A 302 -3.00 -6.75 13.61
CA ASN A 302 -1.95 -5.81 14.00
C ASN A 302 -0.74 -6.00 13.06
N ALA A 303 0.07 -4.95 12.91
CA ALA A 303 1.18 -4.95 11.97
C ALA A 303 2.30 -5.94 12.33
N ASP A 304 2.38 -6.47 13.55
CA ASP A 304 3.37 -7.50 13.86
C ASP A 304 2.89 -8.88 13.42
N ASP A 305 1.61 -9.20 13.64
CA ASP A 305 1.00 -10.46 13.22
C ASP A 305 1.03 -10.61 11.70
N ASP A 306 0.58 -9.60 10.95
CA ASP A 306 0.63 -9.62 9.49
C ASP A 306 2.08 -9.71 8.97
N PHE A 307 3.03 -9.08 9.66
CA PHE A 307 4.44 -9.14 9.31
C PHE A 307 5.04 -10.52 9.52
N ALA A 308 4.86 -11.11 10.69
CA ALA A 308 5.35 -12.45 11.00
C ALA A 308 4.72 -13.51 10.09
N PHE A 309 3.40 -13.41 9.86
CA PHE A 309 2.68 -14.32 8.96
C PHE A 309 3.21 -14.24 7.53
N ALA A 310 3.28 -13.04 6.96
CA ALA A 310 3.79 -12.86 5.59
C ALA A 310 5.27 -13.22 5.45
N ALA A 311 6.11 -12.87 6.44
CA ALA A 311 7.53 -13.20 6.46
C ALA A 311 7.81 -14.71 6.57
N SER A 312 6.83 -15.51 6.98
CA SER A 312 6.94 -16.98 7.10
C SER A 312 6.51 -17.72 5.83
N ALA A 313 5.97 -17.01 4.83
CA ALA A 313 5.42 -17.63 3.61
C ALA A 313 6.46 -18.41 2.80
N LYS A 314 6.00 -19.46 2.10
CA LYS A 314 6.82 -20.18 1.10
C LYS A 314 6.92 -19.38 -0.19
N VAL A 315 5.81 -18.79 -0.63
CA VAL A 315 5.76 -17.81 -1.73
C VAL A 315 5.17 -16.50 -1.21
N PHE A 316 5.86 -15.39 -1.47
CA PHE A 316 5.38 -14.06 -1.10
C PHE A 316 5.21 -13.16 -2.32
N VAL A 317 4.00 -12.69 -2.56
CA VAL A 317 3.71 -11.67 -3.56
C VAL A 317 3.82 -10.30 -2.90
N ARG A 318 4.89 -9.61 -3.26
CA ARG A 318 5.25 -8.32 -2.66
C ARG A 318 4.26 -7.24 -3.08
N GLY A 319 3.88 -6.39 -2.13
CA GLY A 319 3.20 -5.11 -2.37
C GLY A 319 4.17 -3.93 -2.46
N GLY A 320 3.64 -2.72 -2.68
CA GLY A 320 4.45 -1.51 -2.69
C GLY A 320 4.98 -1.09 -1.31
N GLY A 321 5.95 -0.17 -1.31
CA GLY A 321 6.49 0.46 -0.09
C GLY A 321 7.57 -0.34 0.66
N GLY A 322 8.08 0.26 1.75
CA GLY A 322 9.19 -0.28 2.54
C GLY A 322 8.80 -1.45 3.44
N TYR A 323 7.59 -1.43 4.01
CA TYR A 323 7.09 -2.49 4.89
C TYR A 323 7.05 -3.86 4.17
N SER A 324 6.49 -3.88 2.95
CA SER A 324 6.48 -5.10 2.12
C SER A 324 7.87 -5.49 1.61
N LYS A 325 8.78 -4.53 1.42
CA LYS A 325 10.18 -4.81 1.07
C LYS A 325 10.87 -5.62 2.18
N PHE A 326 10.67 -5.28 3.45
CA PHE A 326 11.25 -6.02 4.57
C PHE A 326 10.68 -7.44 4.70
N MET A 327 9.37 -7.63 4.48
CA MET A 327 8.78 -8.98 4.42
C MET A 327 9.44 -9.81 3.31
N ALA A 328 9.60 -9.24 2.12
CA ALA A 328 10.25 -9.93 1.00
C ALA A 328 11.72 -10.31 1.30
N GLU A 329 12.47 -9.44 1.97
CA GLU A 329 13.85 -9.74 2.37
C GLU A 329 13.91 -10.90 3.38
N LEU A 330 13.00 -10.94 4.35
CA LEU A 330 12.88 -12.07 5.29
C LEU A 330 12.47 -13.37 4.63
N VAL A 331 11.48 -13.33 3.74
CA VAL A 331 11.03 -14.52 3.00
C VAL A 331 12.20 -15.12 2.22
N ARG A 332 12.99 -14.30 1.50
CA ARG A 332 14.20 -14.77 0.81
C ARG A 332 15.22 -15.35 1.78
N LYS A 333 15.48 -14.67 2.90
CA LYS A 333 16.42 -15.14 3.92
C LYS A 333 16.00 -16.49 4.53
N ARG A 334 14.69 -16.75 4.60
CA ARG A 334 14.07 -18.01 5.06
C ARG A 334 13.86 -19.03 3.94
N GLY A 335 14.50 -18.83 2.78
CA GLY A 335 14.46 -19.75 1.64
C GLY A 335 13.14 -19.78 0.87
N GLY A 336 12.23 -18.82 1.09
CA GLY A 336 11.01 -18.67 0.31
C GLY A 336 11.23 -17.92 -1.01
N LYS A 337 10.27 -18.06 -1.93
CA LYS A 337 10.21 -17.37 -3.22
C LYS A 337 9.49 -16.03 -3.07
N VAL A 338 10.00 -14.97 -3.70
CA VAL A 338 9.32 -13.67 -3.76
C VAL A 338 8.94 -13.36 -5.20
N LEU A 339 7.65 -13.11 -5.44
CA LEU A 339 7.12 -12.56 -6.68
C LEU A 339 6.99 -11.04 -6.49
N THR A 340 7.60 -10.25 -7.37
CA THR A 340 7.51 -8.79 -7.32
C THR A 340 6.76 -8.34 -8.57
N PRO A 341 5.48 -7.93 -8.43
CA PRO A 341 4.79 -7.22 -9.50
C PRO A 341 5.63 -6.02 -9.95
N ASN A 342 5.67 -5.82 -11.26
CA ASN A 342 6.40 -4.78 -11.99
C ASN A 342 7.90 -5.02 -12.29
N LEU A 343 8.19 -5.07 -13.60
CA LEU A 343 9.53 -5.11 -14.22
C LEU A 343 9.97 -3.75 -14.83
N ARG A 344 9.16 -2.69 -14.75
CA ARG A 344 9.35 -1.42 -15.49
C ARG A 344 10.17 -0.34 -14.76
N PHE A 345 10.59 -0.56 -13.50
CA PHE A 345 11.25 0.49 -12.70
C PHE A 345 12.34 -0.01 -11.74
N ASN A 346 13.06 -1.09 -12.10
CA ASN A 346 14.30 -1.44 -11.38
C ASN A 346 15.46 -0.54 -11.82
#